data_AF-A0A8H4UB85-F1
#
_entry.id   AF-A0A8H4UB85-F1
#
_cell.length_a   1.000
_cell.length_b   1.000
_cell.length_c   1.000
_cell.angle_alpha   90.00
_cell.angle_beta   90.00
_cell.angle_gamma   90.00
#
_symmetry.space_group_name_H-M   'P 1'
#
loop_
_entity.id
_entity.type
_entity.pdbx_description
1 polymer ?
#
loop_
_entity_poly.entity_id
_entity_poly.type
_entity_poly.pdbx_seq_one_letter_code
_entity_poly.pdbx_strand_id
1 'polypeptide(L)'
;GYMEIGFVKEDNVAAFIGAGCNIVVGEHDQNTHFLVGEEKFRGGKRYQAANTSMKHLAFLRDPRTRQIIGEPEYGKNNLKIQERFIPIEKKKRFHLPHKTSMLIALSRDRFFQEGHFV
;
A
#
# COMPACT_ATOMS: atom_id res chain seq x y z
N GLY A 1 -12.76 4.96 -12.45
CA GLY A 1 -12.00 4.49 -11.26
C GLY A 1 -11.33 5.63 -10.53
N TYR A 2 -10.60 5.35 -9.44
CA TYR A 2 -9.92 6.35 -8.59
C TYR A 2 -8.50 5.88 -8.22
N MET A 3 -7.54 6.80 -8.15
CA MET A 3 -6.18 6.55 -7.65
C MET A 3 -5.66 7.81 -6.95
N GLU A 4 -4.96 7.63 -5.83
CA GLU A 4 -4.25 8.70 -5.15
C GLU A 4 -2.92 8.22 -4.56
N ILE A 5 -1.99 9.16 -4.42
CA ILE A 5 -0.71 9.01 -3.75
C ILE A 5 -0.57 10.22 -2.82
N GLY A 6 -0.40 9.98 -1.54
CA GLY A 6 -0.24 11.03 -0.52
C GLY A 6 0.86 10.70 0.47
N PHE A 7 1.20 11.65 1.33
CA PHE A 7 2.09 11.39 2.46
C PHE A 7 1.32 10.67 3.56
N VAL A 8 1.91 9.63 4.14
CA VAL A 8 1.25 8.83 5.19
C VAL A 8 0.82 9.69 6.37
N LYS A 9 1.63 10.69 6.74
CA LYS A 9 1.35 11.58 7.87
C LYS A 9 0.17 12.53 7.64
N GLU A 10 -0.22 12.74 6.39
CA GLU A 10 -1.37 13.58 6.01
C GLU A 10 -2.66 12.74 5.91
N ASP A 11 -2.55 11.43 6.02
CA ASP A 11 -3.68 10.51 5.90
C ASP A 11 -4.38 10.27 7.25
N ASN A 12 -5.68 10.01 7.19
CA ASN A 12 -6.48 9.66 8.37
C ASN A 12 -5.91 8.44 9.13
N VAL A 13 -5.24 7.52 8.42
CA VAL A 13 -4.62 6.35 9.04
C VAL A 13 -3.47 6.73 9.98
N ALA A 14 -2.83 7.90 9.80
CA ALA A 14 -1.72 8.37 10.63
C ALA A 14 -2.08 8.36 12.13
N ALA A 15 -3.32 8.73 12.47
CA ALA A 15 -3.84 8.74 13.83
C ALA A 15 -3.89 7.35 14.49
N PHE A 16 -3.83 6.27 13.70
CA PHE A 16 -3.98 4.89 14.17
C PHE A 16 -2.68 4.08 14.14
N ILE A 17 -1.63 4.56 13.46
CA ILE A 17 -0.42 3.76 13.14
C ILE A 17 0.83 4.17 13.91
N GLY A 18 0.70 4.97 14.98
CA GLY A 18 1.80 5.35 15.86
C GLY A 18 2.46 4.17 16.60
N ALA A 19 3.06 4.44 17.77
CA ALA A 19 3.89 3.49 18.53
C ALA A 19 3.29 2.08 18.74
N GLY A 20 1.96 1.95 18.71
CA GLY A 20 1.27 0.66 18.84
C GLY A 20 1.33 -0.27 17.62
N CYS A 21 1.73 0.20 16.44
CA CYS A 21 1.66 -0.58 15.19
C CYS A 21 3.01 -1.14 14.72
N ASN A 22 4.06 -1.02 15.54
CA ASN A 22 5.43 -1.46 15.24
C ASN A 22 5.90 -0.99 13.86
N ILE A 23 5.60 0.27 13.55
CA ILE A 23 6.03 0.94 12.35
C ILE A 23 6.46 2.35 12.73
N VAL A 24 7.55 2.80 12.12
CA VAL A 24 7.98 4.20 12.20
C VAL A 24 7.71 4.81 10.84
N VAL A 25 6.88 5.85 10.81
CA VAL A 25 6.52 6.58 9.58
C VAL A 25 7.44 7.78 9.45
N GLY A 26 8.28 7.80 8.42
CA GLY A 26 9.13 8.93 8.09
C GLY A 26 8.38 10.10 7.46
N GLU A 27 9.00 11.27 7.40
CA GLU A 27 8.40 12.49 6.83
C GLU A 27 8.01 12.36 5.35
N HIS A 28 8.68 11.48 4.62
CA HIS A 28 8.51 11.35 3.17
C HIS A 28 7.88 10.01 2.77
N ASP A 29 7.43 9.21 3.73
CA ASP A 29 6.77 7.95 3.43
C ASP A 29 5.40 8.23 2.80
N GLN A 30 5.11 7.47 1.74
CA GLN A 30 3.92 7.65 0.93
C GLN A 30 2.87 6.60 1.28
N ASN A 31 1.61 6.87 0.97
CA ASN A 31 0.56 5.87 0.88
C ASN A 31 -0.01 5.84 -0.54
N THR A 32 -0.87 4.88 -0.80
CA THR A 32 -1.61 4.84 -2.06
C THR A 32 -2.99 4.25 -1.85
N HIS A 33 -4.03 4.86 -2.41
CA HIS A 33 -5.35 4.24 -2.50
C HIS A 33 -5.79 4.15 -3.94
N PHE A 34 -6.49 3.06 -4.28
CA PHE A 34 -7.09 2.93 -5.59
C PHE A 34 -8.32 2.06 -5.61
N LEU A 35 -9.15 2.32 -6.62
CA LEU A 35 -10.39 1.62 -6.91
C LEU A 35 -10.57 1.49 -8.42
N VAL A 36 -10.91 0.28 -8.85
CA VAL A 36 -11.40 0.03 -10.21
C VAL A 36 -12.93 0.03 -10.17
N GLY A 37 -13.53 1.09 -10.73
CA GLY A 37 -14.98 1.31 -10.68
C GLY A 37 -15.72 0.32 -11.57
N GLU A 38 -15.36 0.27 -12.84
CA GLU A 38 -16.04 -0.47 -13.89
C GLU A 38 -15.67 -1.95 -13.84
N GLU A 39 -16.68 -2.82 -13.79
CA GLU A 39 -16.51 -4.26 -13.59
C GLU A 39 -15.64 -4.93 -14.67
N LYS A 40 -15.82 -4.53 -15.94
CA LYS A 40 -15.05 -5.06 -17.07
C LYS A 40 -13.53 -4.88 -16.95
N PHE A 41 -13.08 -3.92 -16.14
CA PHE A 41 -11.66 -3.64 -15.90
C PHE A 41 -11.13 -4.25 -14.60
N ARG A 42 -11.97 -4.91 -13.81
CA ARG A 42 -11.53 -5.66 -12.63
C ARG A 42 -10.79 -6.93 -13.04
N GLY A 43 -10.21 -7.62 -12.06
CA GLY A 43 -9.51 -8.89 -12.21
C GLY A 43 -8.08 -8.86 -11.69
N GLY A 44 -7.59 -10.01 -11.20
CA GLY A 44 -6.32 -10.09 -10.47
C GLY A 44 -5.10 -9.59 -11.25
N LYS A 45 -5.00 -9.92 -12.54
CA LYS A 45 -3.89 -9.47 -13.40
C LYS A 45 -3.87 -7.94 -13.59
N ARG A 46 -5.03 -7.33 -13.83
CA ARG A 46 -5.17 -5.87 -13.97
C ARG A 46 -4.91 -5.16 -12.64
N TYR A 47 -5.45 -5.72 -11.56
CA TYR A 47 -5.20 -5.22 -10.20
C TYR A 47 -3.71 -5.23 -9.86
N GLN A 48 -3.01 -6.33 -10.13
CA GLN A 48 -1.57 -6.45 -9.95
C GLN A 48 -0.84 -5.36 -10.75
N ALA A 49 -1.07 -5.29 -12.06
CA ALA A 49 -0.39 -4.33 -12.92
C ALA A 49 -0.61 -2.88 -12.46
N ALA A 50 -1.85 -2.51 -12.15
CA ALA A 50 -2.19 -1.17 -11.67
C ALA A 50 -1.58 -0.86 -10.31
N ASN A 51 -1.70 -1.77 -9.33
CA ASN A 51 -1.16 -1.57 -7.98
C ASN A 51 0.37 -1.46 -8.00
N THR A 52 1.06 -2.37 -8.69
CA THR A 52 2.53 -2.34 -8.80
C THR A 52 3.01 -1.06 -9.49
N SER A 53 2.34 -0.64 -10.57
CA SER A 53 2.66 0.61 -11.28
C SER A 53 2.48 1.83 -10.38
N MET A 54 1.42 1.85 -9.56
CA MET A 54 1.16 2.93 -8.62
C MET A 54 2.22 2.98 -7.49
N LYS A 55 2.62 1.83 -6.94
CA LYS A 55 3.72 1.76 -5.96
C LYS A 55 5.04 2.21 -6.57
N HIS A 56 5.33 1.84 -7.82
CA HIS A 56 6.50 2.30 -8.53
C HIS A 56 6.50 3.83 -8.68
N LEU A 57 5.38 4.40 -9.15
CA LEU A 57 5.22 5.85 -9.28
C LEU A 57 5.41 6.57 -7.94
N ALA A 58 4.84 6.05 -6.85
CA ALA A 58 4.99 6.64 -5.51
C ALA A 58 6.46 6.69 -5.05
N PHE A 59 7.27 5.65 -5.33
CA PHE A 59 8.71 5.67 -5.04
C PHE A 59 9.52 6.60 -5.96
N LEU A 60 9.09 6.82 -7.21
CA LEU A 60 9.77 7.71 -8.14
C LEU A 60 9.42 9.19 -7.91
N ARG A 61 8.24 9.47 -7.37
CA ARG A 61 7.75 10.84 -7.11
C ARG A 61 8.64 11.61 -6.14
N ASP A 62 9.13 10.96 -5.09
CA ASP A 62 10.08 11.53 -4.14
C ASP A 62 11.19 10.51 -3.82
N PRO A 63 12.47 10.80 -4.14
CA PRO A 63 13.56 9.87 -3.90
C PRO A 63 13.82 9.61 -2.41
N ARG A 64 13.30 10.46 -1.51
CA ARG A 64 13.43 10.30 -0.06
C ARG A 64 12.42 9.32 0.53
N THR A 65 11.39 8.93 -0.23
CA THR A 65 10.41 7.91 0.21
C THR A 65 11.12 6.58 0.43
N ARG A 66 11.13 6.12 1.68
CA ARG A 66 11.78 4.86 2.11
C ARG A 66 10.80 3.70 2.15
N GLN A 67 9.53 3.97 2.41
CA GLN A 67 8.50 2.95 2.41
C GLN A 67 7.17 3.52 1.92
N ILE A 68 6.32 2.61 1.44
CA ILE A 68 4.91 2.89 1.17
C ILE A 68 4.06 2.13 2.16
N ILE A 69 3.19 2.85 2.86
CA ILE A 69 2.27 2.28 3.83
C ILE A 69 0.90 2.09 3.19
N GLY A 70 0.18 1.04 3.59
CA GLY A 70 -1.21 0.86 3.20
C GLY A 70 -2.00 0.13 4.27
N GLU A 71 -3.31 0.29 4.19
CA GLU A 71 -4.30 -0.22 5.13
C GLU A 71 -5.47 -0.91 4.41
N PRO A 72 -5.19 -1.89 3.52
CA PRO A 72 -6.23 -2.66 2.89
C PRO A 72 -7.08 -3.38 3.93
N GLU A 73 -8.35 -3.57 3.58
CA GLU A 73 -9.28 -4.32 4.41
C GLU A 73 -8.80 -5.75 4.62
N TYR A 74 -8.83 -6.18 5.87
CA TYR A 74 -8.37 -7.51 6.26
C TYR A 74 -9.27 -8.60 5.63
N GLY A 75 -8.64 -9.66 5.12
CA GLY A 75 -9.35 -10.83 4.56
C GLY A 75 -9.76 -10.72 3.10
N LYS A 76 -9.63 -9.54 2.46
CA LYS A 76 -9.91 -9.40 1.03
C LYS A 76 -8.80 -10.00 0.16
N ASN A 77 -9.18 -10.50 -1.01
CA ASN A 77 -8.27 -11.17 -1.96
C ASN A 77 -7.18 -10.26 -2.52
N ASN A 78 -7.38 -8.94 -2.49
CA ASN A 78 -6.39 -7.96 -2.94
C ASN A 78 -5.08 -8.06 -2.15
N LEU A 79 -5.14 -8.30 -0.83
CA LEU A 79 -3.96 -8.53 0.00
C LEU A 79 -3.14 -9.73 -0.49
N LYS A 80 -3.81 -10.87 -0.74
CA LYS A 80 -3.17 -12.09 -1.25
C LYS A 80 -2.52 -11.86 -2.62
N ILE A 81 -3.16 -11.07 -3.47
CA ILE A 81 -2.58 -10.71 -4.78
C ILE A 81 -1.33 -9.86 -4.58
N GLN A 82 -1.35 -8.85 -3.72
CA GLN A 82 -0.17 -8.02 -3.46
C GLN A 82 1.02 -8.84 -2.93
N GLU A 83 0.79 -9.72 -1.94
CA GLU A 83 1.84 -10.57 -1.36
C GLU A 83 2.55 -11.47 -2.37
N ARG A 84 1.87 -11.81 -3.47
CA ARG A 84 2.43 -12.67 -4.51
C ARG A 84 3.43 -11.94 -5.42
N PHE A 85 3.31 -10.62 -5.59
CA PHE A 85 4.02 -9.90 -6.66
C PHE A 85 4.94 -8.79 -6.15
N ILE A 86 4.67 -8.27 -4.96
CA ILE A 86 5.49 -7.24 -4.33
C ILE A 86 5.80 -7.66 -2.88
N PRO A 87 7.00 -7.36 -2.37
CA PRO A 87 7.48 -7.82 -1.06
C PRO A 87 6.87 -6.98 0.08
N ILE A 88 5.54 -7.00 0.20
CA ILE A 88 4.84 -6.31 1.28
C ILE A 88 5.00 -7.06 2.61
N GLU A 89 5.12 -6.30 3.68
CA GLU A 89 5.20 -6.79 5.05
C GLU A 89 3.93 -6.46 5.80
N LYS A 90 3.22 -7.49 6.28
CA LYS A 90 2.08 -7.31 7.20
C LYS A 90 2.61 -6.94 8.59
N LYS A 91 2.26 -5.75 9.06
CA LYS A 91 2.73 -5.20 10.35
C LYS A 91 1.76 -5.51 11.48
N LYS A 92 0.50 -5.07 11.34
CA LYS A 92 -0.50 -5.22 12.41
C LYS A 92 -1.91 -5.16 11.88
N ARG A 93 -2.80 -5.95 12.48
CA ARG A 93 -4.25 -5.78 12.30
C ARG A 93 -4.76 -4.71 13.26
N PHE A 94 -5.56 -3.77 12.76
CA PHE A 94 -6.15 -2.71 13.57
C PHE A 94 -7.57 -2.38 13.09
N HIS A 95 -8.32 -1.69 13.94
CA HIS A 95 -9.71 -1.33 13.69
C HIS A 95 -9.82 0.15 13.37
N LEU A 96 -10.35 0.44 12.19
CA LEU A 96 -10.85 1.77 11.82
C LEU A 96 -12.36 1.80 12.04
N PRO A 97 -12.98 2.99 12.18
CA PRO A 97 -14.42 3.10 12.43
C PRO A 97 -15.31 2.35 11.43
N HIS A 98 -14.84 2.16 10.20
CA HIS A 98 -15.61 1.58 9.09
C HIS A 98 -15.05 0.25 8.56
N LYS A 99 -13.88 -0.22 9.02
CA LYS A 99 -13.25 -1.48 8.55
C LYS A 99 -12.20 -2.01 9.53
N THR A 100 -12.01 -3.32 9.52
CA THR A 100 -10.80 -3.93 10.09
C THR A 100 -9.72 -3.98 9.01
N SER A 101 -8.57 -3.37 9.28
CA SER A 101 -7.49 -3.22 8.30
C SER A 101 -6.27 -4.06 8.67
N MET A 102 -5.52 -4.48 7.65
CA MET A 102 -4.16 -4.97 7.82
C MET A 102 -3.20 -3.86 7.43
N LEU A 103 -2.45 -3.34 8.40
CA LEU A 103 -1.37 -2.41 8.11
C LEU A 103 -0.26 -3.17 7.38
N ILE A 104 0.09 -2.70 6.18
CA ILE A 104 1.17 -3.22 5.38
C ILE A 104 2.22 -2.13 5.16
N ALA A 105 3.49 -2.55 5.08
CA ALA A 105 4.60 -1.70 4.68
C ALA A 105 5.29 -2.33 3.48
N LEU A 106 5.68 -1.49 2.52
CA LEU A 106 6.49 -1.88 1.39
C LEU A 106 7.80 -1.07 1.44
N SER A 107 8.92 -1.74 1.69
CA SER A 107 10.24 -1.10 1.67
C SER A 107 10.66 -0.77 0.24
N ARG A 108 11.27 0.40 0.04
CA ARG A 108 11.86 0.83 -1.25
C ARG A 108 12.86 -0.19 -1.76
N ASP A 109 13.82 -0.56 -0.92
CA ASP A 109 14.94 -1.39 -1.32
C ASP A 109 14.45 -2.77 -1.76
N ARG A 110 13.54 -3.37 -0.96
CA ARG A 110 12.91 -4.64 -1.31
C ARG A 110 12.07 -4.53 -2.57
N PHE A 111 11.30 -3.46 -2.74
CA PHE A 111 10.48 -3.28 -3.94
C PHE A 111 11.33 -3.29 -5.22
N PHE A 112 12.46 -2.59 -5.25
CA PHE A 112 13.32 -2.54 -6.44
C PHE A 112 14.23 -3.76 -6.61
N GLN A 113 14.48 -4.54 -5.54
CA GLN A 113 15.32 -5.75 -5.61
C GLN A 113 14.52 -7.04 -5.85
N GLU A 114 13.36 -7.18 -5.21
CA GLU A 114 12.55 -8.40 -5.19
C GLU A 114 11.23 -8.24 -5.97
N GLY A 115 10.85 -7.02 -6.35
CA GLY A 115 9.62 -6.76 -7.08
C GLY A 115 9.59 -7.47 -8.44
N HIS A 116 8.50 -8.17 -8.72
CA HIS A 116 8.28 -8.80 -10.02
C HIS A 116 7.68 -7.78 -11.00
N PHE A 117 8.51 -7.18 -11.85
CA PHE A 117 8.14 -6.18 -12.86
C PHE A 117 7.90 -6.74 -14.27
N VAL A 118 7.80 -8.06 -14.40
CA VAL A 118 7.62 -8.81 -15.67
C VAL A 118 6.17 -9.15 -15.96
#